data_AF-R9M4T2-F1
#
_entry.id   AF-R9M4T2-F1
#
_cell.length_a   1.000
_cell.length_b   1.000
_cell.length_c   1.000
_cell.angle_alpha   90.00
_cell.angle_beta   90.00
_cell.angle_gamma   90.00
#
_symmetry.space_group_name_H-M   'P 1'
#
loop_
_entity.id
_entity.type
_entity.pdbx_description
1 polymer ?
#
loop_
_entity_poly.entity_id
_entity_poly.type
_entity_poly.pdbx_seq_one_letter_code
_entity_poly.pdbx_strand_id
1 'polypeptide(L)'
;MKMIFLVDGDNNIGTGLKGIEMLSEQDTVLVFYQKEGLALSKIQKLCAGTSADVQYIESVRGGRNSIDFQIITELGVLVGRREADYAYVISQDKGYAASIDALRARYADAFQEVDLRPSIEDCLHLPFILKAANRQDLRNALARECGEAQGSALYSHLKQIFQGSEESAEAEKPAKVTRPRRGGRRKKAEGGQQIPVE
;
A
#
# COMPACT_ATOMS: atom_id res chain seq x y z
N MET A 1 9.99 8.81 -6.25
CA MET A 1 8.99 8.32 -5.26
C MET A 1 9.55 8.66 -3.90
N LYS A 2 9.01 9.69 -3.26
CA LYS A 2 9.50 10.16 -1.96
C LYS A 2 8.72 9.46 -0.84
N MET A 3 9.42 8.69 -0.02
CA MET A 3 8.84 7.97 1.12
C MET A 3 9.28 8.63 2.43
N ILE A 4 8.33 8.82 3.34
CA ILE A 4 8.61 9.34 4.68
C ILE A 4 8.20 8.30 5.73
N PHE A 5 9.11 8.02 6.66
CA PHE A 5 8.92 7.07 7.76
C PHE A 5 8.90 7.85 9.07
N LEU A 6 7.77 7.84 9.77
CA LEU A 6 7.61 8.44 11.09
C LEU A 6 7.77 7.33 12.14
N VAL A 7 8.95 7.26 12.74
CA VAL A 7 9.34 6.18 13.66
C VAL A 7 9.02 6.56 15.09
N ASP A 8 8.21 5.71 15.72
CA ASP A 8 7.91 5.76 17.14
C ASP A 8 9.09 5.21 17.95
N GLY A 9 9.85 6.09 18.58
CA GLY A 9 11.02 5.72 19.37
C GLY A 9 10.71 5.11 20.73
N ASP A 10 9.47 5.22 21.22
CA ASP A 10 9.04 4.59 22.48
C ASP A 10 8.55 3.14 22.25
N ASN A 11 8.13 2.83 21.02
CA ASN A 11 7.61 1.52 20.65
C ASN A 11 8.65 0.65 19.92
N ASN A 12 9.50 -0.02 20.71
CA ASN A 12 10.43 -1.06 20.22
C ASN A 12 11.24 -0.62 18.98
N ILE A 13 11.91 0.53 19.10
CA ILE A 13 12.64 1.20 18.02
C ILE A 13 13.64 0.31 17.26
N GLY A 14 14.24 -0.69 17.93
CA GLY A 14 15.14 -1.64 17.27
C GLY A 14 14.44 -2.49 16.21
N THR A 15 13.18 -2.89 16.46
CA THR A 15 12.34 -3.53 15.44
C THR A 15 11.84 -2.53 14.41
N GLY A 16 11.41 -1.34 14.85
CA GLY A 16 10.93 -0.29 13.95
C GLY A 16 11.95 0.07 12.87
N LEU A 17 13.22 0.23 13.24
CA LEU A 17 14.30 0.62 12.32
C LEU A 17 14.86 -0.54 11.47
N LYS A 18 14.34 -1.76 11.61
CA LYS A 18 14.80 -2.89 10.78
C LYS A 18 14.59 -2.56 9.29
N GLY A 19 15.66 -2.67 8.50
CA GLY A 19 15.64 -2.37 7.07
C GLY A 19 15.96 -0.93 6.69
N ILE A 20 16.34 -0.08 7.65
CA ILE A 20 16.71 1.32 7.40
C ILE A 20 17.91 1.45 6.45
N GLU A 21 18.84 0.50 6.47
CA GLU A 21 20.01 0.44 5.58
C GLU A 21 19.64 0.27 4.10
N MET A 22 18.40 -0.12 3.82
CA MET A 22 17.89 -0.35 2.47
C MET A 22 17.25 0.90 1.86
N LEU A 23 17.16 1.98 2.63
CA LEU A 23 16.66 3.26 2.18
C LEU A 23 17.70 4.04 1.37
N SER A 24 17.21 4.93 0.53
CA SER A 24 17.99 5.78 -0.38
C SER A 24 17.96 7.24 0.05
N GLU A 25 18.80 8.07 -0.56
CA GLU A 25 18.90 9.52 -0.32
C GLU A 25 17.59 10.30 -0.59
N GLN A 26 16.64 9.70 -1.29
CA GLN A 26 15.31 10.29 -1.55
C GLN A 26 14.31 10.04 -0.41
N ASP A 27 14.63 9.12 0.50
CA ASP A 27 13.75 8.71 1.59
C ASP A 27 14.09 9.52 2.86
N THR A 28 13.08 9.81 3.67
CA THR A 28 13.24 10.56 4.93
C THR A 28 12.75 9.74 6.10
N VAL A 29 13.53 9.70 7.18
CA VAL A 29 13.17 9.02 8.44
C VAL A 29 13.11 10.06 9.56
N LEU A 30 11.93 10.25 10.13
CA LEU A 30 11.68 11.11 11.27
C LEU A 30 11.58 10.22 12.51
N VAL A 31 12.61 10.24 13.37
CA VAL A 31 12.65 9.43 14.59
C VAL A 31 12.23 10.28 15.79
N PHE A 32 11.04 9.99 16.33
CA PHE A 32 10.51 10.69 17.49
C PHE A 32 10.96 9.99 18.77
N TYR A 33 11.48 10.74 19.75
CA TYR A 33 12.00 10.14 20.99
C TYR A 33 11.76 11.02 22.21
N GLN A 34 11.66 10.40 23.39
CA GLN A 34 11.61 11.11 24.67
C GLN A 34 13.01 11.27 25.25
N LYS A 35 13.22 12.34 26.00
CA LYS A 35 14.49 12.60 26.69
C LYS A 35 14.83 11.53 27.73
N GLU A 36 13.82 11.04 28.43
CA GLU A 36 13.93 9.97 29.43
C GLU A 36 13.96 8.57 28.79
N GLY A 37 13.79 8.46 27.46
CA GLY A 37 13.78 7.22 26.70
C GLY A 37 15.18 6.71 26.32
N LEU A 38 15.26 6.04 25.17
CA LEU A 38 16.54 5.56 24.65
C LEU A 38 17.45 6.75 24.32
N ALA A 39 18.68 6.75 24.84
CA ALA A 39 19.64 7.81 24.58
C ALA A 39 19.83 8.05 23.07
N LEU A 40 19.81 9.32 22.65
CA LEU A 40 19.95 9.73 21.25
C LEU A 40 21.15 9.07 20.55
N SER A 41 22.29 8.94 21.24
CA SER A 41 23.49 8.30 20.69
C SER A 41 23.30 6.82 20.34
N LYS A 42 22.39 6.11 21.03
CA LYS A 42 22.01 4.73 20.68
C LYS A 42 21.08 4.71 19.48
N ILE A 43 20.13 5.64 19.40
CA ILE A 43 19.25 5.79 18.24
C ILE A 43 20.08 6.07 16.98
N GLN A 44 21.01 7.01 17.05
CA GLN A 44 21.92 7.34 15.95
C GLN A 44 22.76 6.14 15.50
N LYS A 45 23.16 5.26 16.42
CA LYS A 45 23.85 4.01 16.08
C LYS A 45 22.95 3.02 15.34
N LEU A 46 21.66 2.94 15.68
CA LEU A 46 20.70 2.09 14.97
C LEU A 46 20.47 2.56 13.54
N CYS A 47 20.52 3.88 13.32
CA CYS A 47 20.40 4.47 11.99
C CYS A 47 21.74 4.50 11.22
N ALA A 48 22.84 4.02 11.81
CA ALA A 48 24.14 4.08 11.16
C ALA A 48 24.16 3.21 9.89
N GLY A 49 24.60 3.78 8.77
CA GLY A 49 24.75 3.07 7.50
C GLY A 49 23.57 3.22 6.53
N THR A 50 22.52 3.94 6.89
CA THR A 50 21.49 4.35 5.92
C THR A 50 21.96 5.51 5.04
N SER A 51 21.46 5.56 3.81
CA SER A 51 21.61 6.71 2.91
C SER A 51 20.45 7.70 3.02
N ALA A 52 19.39 7.38 3.76
CA ALA A 52 18.24 8.26 3.94
C ALA A 52 18.58 9.52 4.77
N ASP A 53 17.79 10.57 4.59
CA ASP A 53 17.81 11.72 5.49
C ASP A 53 17.14 11.35 6.82
N VAL A 54 17.93 11.33 7.90
CA VAL A 54 17.44 10.94 9.24
C VAL A 54 17.39 12.16 10.14
N GLN A 55 16.19 12.49 10.63
CA GLN A 55 15.94 13.57 11.56
C GLN A 55 15.50 13.01 12.91
N TYR A 56 16.13 13.50 13.99
CA TYR A 56 15.82 13.07 15.35
C TYR A 56 15.02 14.15 16.05
N ILE A 57 13.75 13.85 16.35
CA ILE A 57 12.79 14.81 16.84
C ILE A 57 12.48 14.48 18.31
N GLU A 58 12.99 15.31 19.22
CA GLU A 58 12.68 15.18 20.64
C GLU A 58 11.21 15.55 20.89
N SER A 59 10.54 14.82 21.79
CA SER A 59 9.18 15.12 22.22
C SER A 59 9.12 16.51 22.86
N VAL A 60 8.25 17.39 22.35
CA VAL A 60 8.13 18.79 22.84
C VAL A 60 7.62 18.83 24.28
N ARG A 61 6.84 17.83 24.68
CA ARG A 61 6.38 17.64 26.06
C ARG A 61 6.56 16.19 26.47
N GLY A 62 6.83 15.95 27.75
CA GLY A 62 6.67 14.64 28.34
C GLY A 62 5.21 14.33 28.62
N GLY A 63 4.86 13.05 28.71
CA GLY A 63 3.53 12.61 29.07
C GLY A 63 3.14 11.32 28.39
N ARG A 64 2.06 10.71 28.87
CA ARG A 64 1.48 9.53 28.21
C ARG A 64 1.03 9.94 26.80
N ASN A 65 1.51 9.22 25.79
CA ASN A 65 1.16 9.38 24.37
C ASN A 65 1.61 10.71 23.73
N SER A 66 2.56 11.44 24.33
CA SER A 66 3.03 12.71 23.76
C SER A 66 3.67 12.52 22.38
N ILE A 67 4.46 11.46 22.22
CA ILE A 67 5.03 11.06 20.93
C ILE A 67 3.92 10.74 19.93
N ASP A 68 2.93 9.95 20.31
CA ASP A 68 1.84 9.54 19.40
C ASP A 68 1.11 10.74 18.82
N PHE A 69 0.79 11.73 19.66
CA PHE A 69 0.17 12.97 19.22
C PHE A 69 1.10 13.79 18.31
N GLN A 70 2.39 13.84 18.62
CA GLN A 70 3.37 14.55 17.79
C GLN A 70 3.52 13.89 16.41
N ILE A 71 3.61 12.55 16.36
CA ILE A 71 3.68 11.77 15.12
C ILE A 71 2.46 12.02 14.25
N ILE A 72 1.24 11.89 14.80
CA ILE A 72 0.01 12.08 14.01
C ILE A 72 -0.15 13.53 13.57
N THR A 73 0.28 14.49 14.39
CA THR A 73 0.27 15.90 14.01
C THR A 73 1.22 16.16 12.83
N GLU A 74 2.46 15.64 12.90
CA GLU A 74 3.44 15.80 11.83
C GLU A 74 2.97 15.11 10.55
N LEU A 75 2.46 13.89 10.65
CA LEU A 75 1.86 13.17 9.51
C LEU A 75 0.75 14.01 8.85
N GLY A 76 -0.15 14.58 9.65
CA GLY A 76 -1.22 15.44 9.13
C GLY A 76 -0.69 16.68 8.39
N VAL A 77 0.40 17.29 8.87
CA VAL A 77 1.06 18.43 8.20
C VAL A 77 1.69 18.01 6.88
N LEU A 78 2.43 16.90 6.87
CA LEU A 78 3.07 16.34 5.67
C LEU A 78 2.02 16.03 4.58
N VAL A 79 0.90 15.42 4.98
CA VAL A 79 -0.26 15.17 4.11
C VAL A 79 -0.82 16.49 3.56
N GLY A 80 -1.04 17.48 4.42
CA GLY A 80 -1.60 18.78 4.02
C GLY A 80 -0.72 19.54 3.03
N ARG A 81 0.61 19.35 3.08
CA ARG A 81 1.57 20.01 2.19
C ARG A 81 1.92 19.23 0.93
N ARG A 82 1.46 17.97 0.79
CA ARG A 82 1.79 17.06 -0.32
C ARG A 82 3.31 16.87 -0.50
N GLU A 83 4.03 16.76 0.62
CA GLU A 83 5.50 16.64 0.61
C GLU A 83 6.01 15.20 0.43
N ALA A 84 5.12 14.21 0.36
CA ALA A 84 5.45 12.80 0.20
C ALA A 84 4.45 12.07 -0.70
N ASP A 85 4.96 11.11 -1.47
CA ASP A 85 4.12 10.17 -2.22
C ASP A 85 3.59 9.07 -1.28
N TYR A 86 4.41 8.63 -0.32
CA TYR A 86 4.12 7.56 0.63
C TYR A 86 4.54 7.99 2.04
N ALA A 87 3.69 7.73 3.03
CA ALA A 87 3.97 8.03 4.43
C ALA A 87 3.62 6.87 5.35
N TYR A 88 4.56 6.46 6.20
CA TYR A 88 4.38 5.32 7.08
C TYR A 88 4.63 5.70 8.53
N VAL A 89 3.67 5.40 9.41
CA VAL A 89 3.93 5.37 10.84
C VAL A 89 4.56 4.02 11.16
N ILE A 90 5.75 4.04 11.76
CA ILE A 90 6.47 2.83 12.16
C ILE A 90 6.30 2.63 13.65
N SER A 91 5.35 1.79 14.02
CA SER A 91 5.03 1.43 15.40
C SER A 91 4.25 0.12 15.44
N GLN A 92 4.34 -0.61 16.56
CA GLN A 92 3.47 -1.76 16.81
C GLN A 92 2.21 -1.36 17.59
N ASP A 93 2.08 -0.10 18.00
CA ASP A 93 0.89 0.39 18.68
C ASP A 93 -0.29 0.49 17.70
N LYS A 94 -1.35 -0.26 18.01
CA LYS A 94 -2.60 -0.20 17.25
C LYS A 94 -3.40 1.08 17.51
N GLY A 95 -2.99 1.89 18.49
CA GLY A 95 -3.56 3.21 18.77
C GLY A 95 -3.53 4.15 17.56
N TYR A 96 -2.55 4.00 16.66
CA TYR A 96 -2.46 4.80 15.44
C TYR A 96 -3.49 4.42 14.36
N ALA A 97 -4.06 3.19 14.40
CA ALA A 97 -4.90 2.66 13.33
C ALA A 97 -6.09 3.59 13.01
N ALA A 98 -6.75 4.12 14.04
CA ALA A 98 -7.88 5.03 13.85
C ALA A 98 -7.50 6.31 13.09
N SER A 99 -6.31 6.86 13.35
CA SER A 99 -5.80 8.06 12.66
C SER A 99 -5.43 7.75 11.21
N ILE A 100 -4.81 6.60 10.96
CA ILE A 100 -4.47 6.14 9.61
C ILE A 100 -5.73 5.89 8.78
N ASP A 101 -6.72 5.21 9.34
CA ASP A 101 -8.00 4.95 8.69
C ASP A 101 -8.75 6.24 8.36
N ALA A 102 -8.75 7.20 9.29
CA ALA A 102 -9.33 8.52 9.06
C ALA A 102 -8.63 9.28 7.92
N LEU A 103 -7.29 9.21 7.84
CA LEU A 103 -6.54 9.82 6.75
C LEU A 103 -6.90 9.19 5.41
N ARG A 104 -6.90 7.86 5.32
CA ARG A 104 -7.30 7.13 4.10
C ARG A 104 -8.72 7.46 3.66
N ALA A 105 -9.66 7.46 4.59
CA ALA A 105 -11.06 7.70 4.28
C ALA A 105 -11.35 9.13 3.78
N ARG A 106 -10.55 10.11 4.21
CA ARG A 106 -10.84 11.54 3.96
C ARG A 106 -9.89 12.21 2.98
N TYR A 107 -8.70 11.66 2.80
CA TYR A 107 -7.60 12.28 2.05
C TYR A 107 -6.87 11.27 1.15
N ALA A 108 -7.56 10.24 0.64
CA ALA A 108 -6.98 9.25 -0.27
C ALA A 108 -6.24 9.87 -1.48
N ASP A 109 -6.70 11.03 -1.97
CA ASP A 109 -6.08 11.72 -3.11
C ASP A 109 -4.84 12.57 -2.72
N ALA A 110 -4.43 12.56 -1.45
CA ALA A 110 -3.29 13.32 -0.95
C ALA A 110 -1.97 12.53 -0.98
N PHE A 111 -2.05 11.19 -1.04
CA PHE A 111 -0.90 10.27 -1.03
C PHE A 111 -1.20 9.05 -1.90
N GLN A 112 -0.15 8.41 -2.42
CA GLN A 112 -0.28 7.09 -3.05
C GLN A 112 -0.54 6.02 -1.97
N GLU A 113 0.11 6.16 -0.81
CA GLU A 113 -0.14 5.30 0.35
C GLU A 113 0.12 6.04 1.67
N VAL A 114 -0.73 5.77 2.65
CA VAL A 114 -0.45 6.04 4.07
C VAL A 114 -0.74 4.78 4.86
N ASP A 115 0.13 4.36 5.77
CA ASP A 115 -0.10 3.13 6.56
C ASP A 115 0.59 3.14 7.93
N LEU A 116 0.16 2.21 8.79
CA LEU A 116 0.85 1.81 10.01
C LEU A 116 1.60 0.49 9.72
N ARG A 117 2.92 0.47 9.96
CA ARG A 117 3.76 -0.73 9.77
C ARG A 117 4.62 -1.00 10.99
N PRO A 118 4.96 -2.27 11.29
CA PRO A 118 5.77 -2.60 12.45
C PRO A 118 7.26 -2.30 12.27
N SER A 119 7.75 -2.24 11.02
CA SER A 119 9.12 -1.86 10.69
C SER A 119 9.23 -1.17 9.33
N ILE A 120 10.38 -0.53 9.08
CA ILE A 120 10.72 0.03 7.76
C ILE A 120 10.74 -1.08 6.70
N GLU A 121 11.33 -2.24 6.99
CA GLU A 121 11.37 -3.40 6.08
C GLU A 121 9.97 -3.81 5.59
N ASP A 122 8.97 -3.83 6.48
CA ASP A 122 7.59 -4.19 6.14
C ASP A 122 6.92 -3.21 5.17
N CYS A 123 7.47 -2.01 5.02
CA CYS A 123 7.01 -1.02 4.04
C CYS A 123 7.57 -1.31 2.65
N LEU A 124 8.73 -1.97 2.56
CA LEU A 124 9.53 -1.99 1.34
C LEU A 124 9.21 -3.15 0.38
N HIS A 125 8.32 -4.07 0.78
CA HIS A 125 7.92 -5.23 -0.03
C HIS A 125 7.41 -4.88 -1.45
N LEU A 126 6.69 -3.78 -1.60
CA LEU A 126 6.23 -3.25 -2.90
C LEU A 126 7.14 -2.16 -3.46
N PRO A 127 7.66 -1.21 -2.65
CA PRO A 127 8.55 -0.16 -3.12
C PRO A 127 9.79 -0.60 -3.90
N PHE A 128 10.45 -1.72 -3.58
CA PHE A 128 11.60 -2.17 -4.40
C PHE A 128 11.19 -2.55 -5.82
N ILE A 129 10.05 -3.22 -5.96
CA ILE A 129 9.47 -3.59 -7.24
C ILE A 129 9.09 -2.33 -8.02
N LEU A 130 8.49 -1.34 -7.35
CA LEU A 130 8.07 -0.07 -7.96
C LEU A 130 9.25 0.88 -8.26
N LYS A 131 10.36 0.79 -7.51
CA LYS A 131 11.60 1.56 -7.76
C LYS A 131 12.47 0.95 -8.87
N ALA A 132 12.17 -0.26 -9.34
CA ALA A 132 12.95 -0.90 -10.39
C ALA A 132 12.96 -0.06 -11.67
N ALA A 133 14.11 0.52 -12.02
CA ALA A 133 14.23 1.39 -13.19
C ALA A 133 14.39 0.60 -14.49
N ASN A 134 14.80 -0.67 -14.38
CA ASN A 134 15.02 -1.54 -15.51
C ASN A 134 14.67 -3.00 -15.21
N ARG A 135 14.73 -3.84 -16.24
CA ARG A 135 14.41 -5.27 -16.18
C ARG A 135 15.25 -6.06 -15.17
N GLN A 136 16.53 -5.71 -15.03
CA GLN A 136 17.43 -6.38 -14.10
C GLN A 136 17.07 -5.99 -12.66
N ASP A 137 16.82 -4.71 -12.40
CA ASP A 137 16.39 -4.22 -11.10
C ASP A 137 15.08 -4.91 -10.68
N LEU A 138 14.13 -5.04 -11.60
CA LEU A 138 12.83 -5.68 -11.33
C LEU A 138 13.02 -7.16 -10.99
N ARG A 139 13.84 -7.87 -11.76
CA ARG A 139 14.16 -9.28 -11.45
C ARG A 139 14.80 -9.42 -10.07
N ASN A 140 15.77 -8.57 -9.76
CA ASN A 140 16.47 -8.59 -8.47
C ASN A 140 15.51 -8.29 -7.31
N ALA A 141 14.62 -7.29 -7.49
CA ALA A 141 13.59 -6.96 -6.51
C ALA A 141 12.64 -8.14 -6.26
N LEU A 142 12.13 -8.78 -7.32
CA LEU A 142 11.25 -9.95 -7.19
C LEU A 142 11.97 -11.15 -6.55
N ALA A 143 13.24 -11.37 -6.87
CA ALA A 143 14.07 -12.40 -6.22
C ALA A 143 14.28 -12.12 -4.73
N ARG A 144 14.37 -10.85 -4.34
CA ARG A 144 14.49 -10.46 -2.93
C ARG A 144 13.20 -10.68 -2.16
N GLU A 145 12.06 -10.37 -2.77
CA GLU A 145 10.74 -10.46 -2.14
C GLU A 145 10.21 -11.88 -2.05
N CYS A 146 10.38 -12.66 -3.12
CA CYS A 146 9.85 -14.03 -3.19
C CYS A 146 10.93 -15.11 -3.02
N GLY A 147 12.20 -14.73 -2.86
CA GLY A 147 13.34 -15.66 -2.92
C GLY A 147 13.76 -15.97 -4.35
N GLU A 148 15.04 -16.34 -4.54
CA GLU A 148 15.69 -16.44 -5.87
C GLU A 148 14.92 -17.29 -6.88
N ALA A 149 14.46 -18.48 -6.45
CA ALA A 149 13.76 -19.42 -7.32
C ALA A 149 12.36 -18.90 -7.73
N GLN A 150 11.56 -18.45 -6.76
CA GLN A 150 10.19 -18.02 -6.99
C GLN A 150 10.15 -16.64 -7.66
N GLY A 151 11.03 -15.72 -7.27
CA GLY A 151 11.17 -14.42 -7.90
C GLY A 151 11.66 -14.49 -9.34
N SER A 152 12.61 -15.38 -9.65
CA SER A 152 13.03 -15.63 -11.04
C SER A 152 11.90 -16.24 -11.88
N ALA A 153 11.10 -17.15 -11.30
CA ALA A 153 9.93 -17.72 -11.96
C ALA A 153 8.85 -16.65 -12.22
N LEU A 154 8.56 -15.81 -11.21
CA LEU A 154 7.61 -14.70 -11.31
C LEU A 154 8.04 -13.67 -12.35
N TYR A 155 9.31 -13.25 -12.34
CA TYR A 155 9.85 -12.35 -13.35
C TYR A 155 9.73 -12.94 -14.76
N SER A 156 10.04 -14.23 -14.93
CA SER A 156 9.93 -14.91 -16.23
C SER A 156 8.48 -14.95 -16.71
N HIS A 157 7.53 -15.18 -15.81
CA HIS A 157 6.10 -15.16 -16.11
C HIS A 157 5.61 -13.75 -16.51
N LEU A 158 5.95 -12.72 -15.73
CA LEU A 158 5.63 -11.32 -16.04
C LEU A 158 6.24 -10.90 -17.39
N LYS A 159 7.48 -11.31 -17.67
CA LYS A 159 8.13 -11.06 -18.95
C LYS A 159 7.34 -11.66 -20.11
N GLN A 160 6.79 -12.86 -19.97
CA GLN A 160 5.95 -13.47 -21.02
C GLN A 160 4.64 -12.70 -21.21
N ILE A 161 3.97 -12.31 -20.12
CA ILE A 161 2.71 -11.54 -20.17
C ILE A 161 2.93 -10.22 -20.91
N PHE A 162 3.92 -9.44 -20.50
CA PHE A 162 4.18 -8.11 -21.08
C PHE A 162 4.85 -8.15 -22.47
N GLN A 163 5.27 -9.33 -22.94
CA GLN A 163 5.74 -9.54 -24.32
C GLN A 163 4.64 -10.05 -25.25
N GLY A 164 3.49 -10.46 -24.72
CA GLY A 164 2.30 -10.78 -25.50
C GLY A 164 1.64 -9.52 -26.07
N SER A 165 0.95 -9.64 -27.20
CA SER A 165 0.07 -8.58 -27.70
C SER A 165 -1.06 -8.36 -26.70
N GLU A 166 -1.36 -7.11 -26.34
CA GLU A 166 -2.59 -6.78 -25.60
C GLU A 166 -3.77 -7.40 -26.35
N GLU A 167 -4.54 -8.27 -25.68
CA GLU A 167 -5.81 -8.74 -26.23
C GLU A 167 -6.71 -7.50 -26.40
N SER A 168 -6.79 -7.02 -27.63
CA SER A 168 -7.77 -6.01 -28.02
C SER A 168 -9.13 -6.56 -27.64
N ALA A 169 -9.79 -5.90 -26.66
CA ALA A 169 -11.12 -6.23 -26.19
C ALA A 169 -12.04 -6.49 -27.38
N GLU A 170 -12.26 -7.76 -27.69
CA GLU A 170 -13.05 -8.17 -28.82
C GLU A 170 -14.50 -7.91 -28.43
N ALA A 171 -15.08 -6.87 -29.03
CA ALA A 171 -16.48 -6.51 -28.89
C ALA A 171 -17.36 -7.76 -29.05
N GLU A 172 -18.10 -8.11 -27.99
CA GLU A 172 -19.14 -9.14 -28.02
C GLU A 172 -20.05 -8.90 -29.23
N LYS A 173 -19.92 -9.75 -30.25
CA LYS A 173 -20.88 -9.77 -31.37
C LYS A 173 -22.17 -10.41 -30.86
N PRO A 174 -23.34 -9.79 -31.08
CA PRO A 174 -24.59 -10.30 -30.55
C PRO A 174 -24.97 -11.61 -31.25
N ALA A 175 -25.23 -12.64 -30.44
CA ALA A 175 -25.68 -13.95 -30.90
C ALA A 175 -27.01 -13.82 -31.68
N LYS A 176 -27.02 -14.31 -32.93
CA LYS A 176 -28.24 -14.43 -33.74
C LYS A 176 -29.21 -15.40 -33.07
N VAL A 177 -30.34 -14.87 -32.60
CA VAL A 177 -31.47 -15.65 -32.11
C VAL A 177 -32.10 -16.42 -33.28
N THR A 178 -31.94 -17.74 -33.27
CA THR A 178 -32.57 -18.68 -34.20
C THR A 178 -34.05 -18.82 -33.84
N ARG A 179 -34.95 -18.32 -34.72
CA ARG A 179 -36.40 -18.54 -34.61
C ARG A 179 -36.75 -20.01 -34.84
N PRO A 180 -37.57 -20.67 -34.00
CA PRO A 180 -38.08 -21.99 -34.32
C PRO A 180 -39.27 -21.87 -35.28
N ARG A 181 -39.17 -22.55 -36.43
CA ARG A 181 -40.32 -22.89 -37.29
C ARG A 181 -40.79 -24.28 -36.88
N ARG A 182 -41.97 -24.40 -36.28
CA ARG A 182 -42.72 -25.68 -36.28
C ARG A 182 -44.21 -25.41 -36.45
N GLY A 183 -44.76 -26.01 -37.49
CA GLY A 183 -46.07 -25.71 -38.05
C GLY A 183 -47.23 -26.18 -37.19
N GLY A 184 -48.29 -25.37 -37.17
CA GLY A 184 -49.60 -25.71 -36.64
C GLY A 184 -50.55 -26.09 -37.79
N ARG A 185 -50.95 -27.36 -37.82
CA ARG A 185 -52.03 -27.93 -38.62
C ARG A 185 -53.39 -27.48 -38.05
N ARG A 186 -54.31 -27.07 -38.91
CA ARG A 186 -55.70 -26.61 -38.60
C ARG A 186 -56.54 -27.68 -37.86
N LYS A 187 -57.32 -27.29 -36.82
CA LYS A 187 -58.81 -27.19 -36.79
C LYS A 187 -59.42 -27.05 -35.37
N LYS A 188 -60.44 -26.16 -35.30
CA LYS A 188 -61.55 -25.87 -34.34
C LYS A 188 -61.95 -26.89 -33.25
N ALA A 189 -62.35 -26.39 -32.07
CA ALA A 189 -63.71 -26.34 -31.46
C ALA A 189 -63.62 -25.82 -29.99
N GLU A 190 -64.23 -24.68 -29.62
CA GLU A 190 -65.52 -24.46 -28.91
C GLU A 190 -65.47 -24.31 -27.36
N GLY A 191 -66.04 -23.18 -26.89
CA GLY A 191 -66.68 -22.94 -25.58
C GLY A 191 -65.76 -22.63 -24.39
N GLY A 192 -65.98 -21.64 -23.51
CA GLY A 192 -67.00 -20.61 -23.36
C GLY A 192 -66.94 -20.08 -21.90
N GLN A 193 -67.09 -18.76 -21.70
CA GLN A 193 -67.43 -18.05 -20.43
C GLN A 193 -66.45 -18.26 -19.23
N GLN A 194 -66.22 -17.36 -18.26
CA GLN A 194 -66.72 -16.04 -17.86
C GLN A 194 -65.69 -15.46 -16.85
N ILE A 195 -65.66 -14.13 -16.76
CA ILE A 195 -65.05 -13.23 -15.75
C ILE A 195 -65.79 -13.44 -14.38
N PRO A 196 -65.52 -12.83 -13.19
CA PRO A 196 -64.51 -11.83 -12.70
C PRO A 196 -63.72 -12.27 -11.43
N VAL A 197 -62.57 -11.65 -11.14
CA VAL A 197 -62.34 -10.44 -10.27
C VAL A 197 -62.79 -10.62 -8.82
N GLU A 198 -61.82 -10.77 -7.92
CA GLU A 198 -61.46 -9.75 -6.92
C GLU A 198 -59.97 -9.90 -6.54
#